data_AF-A0A3C0GBZ4-F1
#
_entry.id   AF-A0A3C0GBZ4-F1
#
_cell.length_a   1.000
_cell.length_b   1.000
_cell.length_c   1.000
_cell.angle_alpha   90.00
_cell.angle_beta   90.00
_cell.angle_gamma   90.00
#
_symmetry.space_group_name_H-M   'P 1'
#
loop_
_entity.id
_entity.type
_entity.pdbx_description
1 polymer ?
#
loop_
_entity_poly.entity_id
_entity_poly.type
_entity_poly.pdbx_seq_one_letter_code
_entity_poly.pdbx_strand_id
1 'polypeptide(L)'
;KHIVSAGCSFIHGSELGDEVPFSQSTYPAVVAKSIDASYDCLAYPSASNQGIAKKILQHNPAHHTMYIVQWTYPSRFGVNLNFEI
;
A
#
# COMPACT_ATOMS: atom_id res chain seq x y z
N LYS A 1 12.52 14.67 2.27
CA LYS A 1 11.06 14.41 2.23
C LYS A 1 10.90 12.92 2.05
N HIS A 2 10.02 12.26 2.80
CA HIS A 2 9.85 10.81 2.70
C HIS A 2 8.39 10.48 2.40
N ILE A 3 8.16 9.65 1.39
CA ILE A 3 6.85 9.11 1.06
C ILE A 3 6.84 7.63 1.38
N VAL A 4 5.82 7.22 2.12
CA VAL A 4 5.52 5.81 2.36
C VAL A 4 4.17 5.50 1.72
N SER A 5 4.11 4.50 0.85
CA SER A 5 2.84 4.03 0.30
C SER A 5 2.36 2.77 0.98
N ALA A 6 1.05 2.59 1.07
CA ALA A 6 0.43 1.38 1.62
C ALA A 6 -0.82 1.02 0.82
N GLY A 7 -1.04 -0.26 0.59
CA GLY A 7 -2.11 -0.75 -0.26
C GLY A 7 -2.00 -2.24 -0.57
N CYS A 8 -2.65 -2.66 -1.65
CA CYS A 8 -2.63 -4.04 -2.15
C CYS A 8 -1.73 -4.18 -3.40
N SER A 9 -2.06 -5.13 -4.29
CA SER A 9 -1.29 -5.41 -5.51
C SER A 9 -1.10 -4.18 -6.41
N PHE A 10 -2.08 -3.26 -6.43
CA PHE A 10 -2.02 -2.05 -7.24
C PHE A 10 -0.94 -1.05 -6.80
N ILE A 11 -0.78 -0.81 -5.49
CA ILE A 11 0.30 0.04 -4.97
C ILE A 11 1.64 -0.69 -4.99
N HIS A 12 1.61 -2.00 -4.78
CA HIS A 12 2.79 -2.86 -4.93
C HIS A 12 3.30 -2.86 -6.39
N GLY A 13 2.40 -2.69 -7.37
CA GLY A 13 2.68 -2.72 -8.80
C GLY A 13 2.85 -4.13 -9.35
N SER A 14 2.06 -5.08 -8.87
CA SER A 14 2.22 -6.51 -9.20
C SER A 14 1.96 -6.83 -10.67
N GLU A 15 1.33 -5.91 -11.38
CA GLU A 15 0.97 -6.01 -12.78
C GLU A 15 1.98 -5.28 -13.70
N LEU A 16 3.03 -4.66 -13.15
CA LEU A 16 3.98 -3.82 -13.90
C LEU A 16 5.25 -4.56 -14.32
N GLY A 17 5.56 -5.72 -13.73
CA GLY A 17 6.67 -6.58 -14.13
C GLY A 17 8.04 -6.14 -13.59
N ASP A 18 8.10 -5.08 -12.78
CA ASP A 18 9.29 -4.55 -12.12
C ASP A 18 9.23 -4.68 -10.58
N GLU A 19 8.31 -5.49 -10.04
CA GLU A 19 7.93 -5.51 -8.62
C GLU A 19 8.87 -6.25 -7.66
N VAL A 20 10.19 -6.09 -7.79
CA VAL A 20 11.17 -6.73 -6.90
C VAL A 20 11.99 -5.67 -6.14
N PRO A 21 11.70 -5.37 -4.85
CA PRO A 21 10.62 -5.91 -4.00
C PRO A 21 9.25 -5.22 -4.17
N PHE A 22 9.17 -4.12 -4.91
CA PHE A 22 7.94 -3.42 -5.30
C PHE A 22 8.27 -2.50 -6.49
N SER A 23 7.26 -2.22 -7.30
CA SER A 23 7.44 -1.43 -8.52
C SER A 23 7.86 0.02 -8.23
N GLN A 24 8.77 0.54 -9.05
CA GLN A 24 9.15 1.97 -9.05
C GLN A 24 8.34 2.79 -10.05
N SER A 25 7.36 2.16 -10.68
CA SER A 25 6.56 2.71 -11.79
C SER A 25 5.11 2.99 -11.40
N THR A 26 4.72 2.76 -10.14
CA THR A 26 3.39 3.09 -9.62
C THR A 26 3.24 4.59 -9.35
N TYR A 27 2.00 5.11 -9.31
CA TYR A 27 1.77 6.54 -9.10
C TYR A 27 2.44 7.10 -7.82
N PRO A 28 2.46 6.44 -6.64
CA PRO A 28 3.18 7.00 -5.48
C PRO A 28 4.69 7.02 -5.69
N ALA A 29 5.26 6.03 -6.39
CA ALA A 29 6.69 6.00 -6.72
C ALA A 29 7.05 7.15 -7.69
N VAL A 30 6.23 7.35 -8.73
CA VAL A 30 6.41 8.43 -9.71
C VAL A 30 6.24 9.80 -9.05
N VAL A 31 5.26 9.96 -8.15
CA VAL A 31 5.08 11.19 -7.36
C VAL A 31 6.32 11.46 -6.51
N ALA A 32 6.82 10.47 -5.76
CA ALA A 32 8.02 10.63 -4.94
C ALA A 32 9.23 11.04 -5.77
N LYS A 33 9.44 10.40 -6.93
CA LYS A 33 10.49 10.76 -7.88
C LYS A 33 10.34 12.20 -8.38
N SER A 34 9.13 12.64 -8.69
CA SER A 34 8.87 14.00 -9.23
C SER A 34 9.19 15.14 -8.25
N ILE A 35 9.17 14.86 -6.94
CA ILE A 35 9.43 15.84 -5.89
C ILE A 35 10.76 15.63 -5.17
N ASP A 36 11.61 14.75 -5.71
CA ASP A 36 12.90 14.35 -5.12
C ASP A 36 12.76 13.88 -3.66
N ALA A 37 11.79 12.99 -3.42
CA ALA A 37 11.56 12.35 -2.12
C ALA A 37 12.05 10.90 -2.13
N SER A 38 12.53 10.43 -0.96
CA SER A 38 12.74 9.00 -0.76
C SER A 38 11.40 8.27 -0.69
N TYR A 39 11.38 7.03 -1.14
CA TYR A 39 10.15 6.25 -1.31
C TYR A 39 10.29 4.85 -0.69
N ASP A 40 9.37 4.53 0.21
CA ASP A 40 9.17 3.18 0.73
C ASP A 40 7.75 2.69 0.42
N CYS A 41 7.60 1.38 0.27
CA CYS A 41 6.32 0.74 0.00
C CYS A 41 6.04 -0.34 1.04
N LEU A 42 4.90 -0.21 1.73
CA LEU A 42 4.36 -1.19 2.67
C LEU A 42 3.29 -2.08 2.03
N ALA A 43 2.92 -1.80 0.78
CA ALA A 43 1.91 -2.55 0.07
C ALA A 43 2.39 -3.96 -0.24
N TYR A 44 1.46 -4.91 -0.26
CA TYR A 44 1.71 -6.28 -0.67
C TYR A 44 0.47 -6.85 -1.36
N PRO A 45 0.63 -7.82 -2.28
CA PRO A 45 -0.51 -8.40 -3.00
C PRO A 45 -1.57 -8.93 -2.05
N SER A 46 -2.84 -8.77 -2.43
CA SER A 46 -3.99 -9.28 -1.67
C SER A 46 -4.16 -8.72 -0.24
N ALA A 47 -3.50 -7.63 0.14
CA ALA A 47 -3.76 -6.97 1.42
C ALA A 47 -5.23 -6.54 1.56
N SER A 48 -5.81 -6.67 2.76
CA SER A 48 -7.10 -6.07 3.16
C SER A 48 -6.86 -4.74 3.89
N ASN A 49 -7.91 -3.99 4.20
CA ASN A 49 -7.76 -2.77 5.01
C ASN A 49 -7.16 -3.06 6.39
N GLN A 50 -7.55 -4.17 7.02
CA GLN A 50 -6.92 -4.59 8.29
C GLN A 50 -5.42 -4.88 8.13
N GLY A 51 -5.03 -5.56 7.04
CA GLY A 51 -3.62 -5.83 6.73
C GLY A 51 -2.81 -4.56 6.45
N ILE A 52 -3.37 -3.65 5.66
CA ILE A 52 -2.79 -2.34 5.35
C ILE A 52 -2.63 -1.51 6.63
N ALA A 53 -3.68 -1.40 7.45
CA ALA A 53 -3.64 -0.66 8.71
C ALA A 53 -2.60 -1.23 9.67
N LYS A 54 -2.52 -2.56 9.79
CA LYS A 54 -1.50 -3.24 10.60
C LYS A 54 -0.08 -2.88 10.14
N LYS A 55 0.19 -2.91 8.83
CA LYS A 55 1.50 -2.52 8.29
C LYS A 55 1.86 -1.07 8.61
N ILE A 56 0.91 -0.14 8.47
CA ILE A 56 1.12 1.27 8.80
C ILE A 56 1.43 1.44 10.30
N LEU A 57 0.63 0.82 11.17
CA LEU A 57 0.80 0.92 12.63
C LEU A 57 2.10 0.29 13.14
N GLN A 58 2.62 -0.72 12.43
CA GLN A 58 3.89 -1.37 12.76
C GLN A 58 5.11 -0.70 12.12
N HIS A 59 4.90 0.23 11.19
CA HIS A 59 5.99 0.95 10.56
C HIS A 59 6.46 2.09 11.48
N ASN A 60 7.78 2.25 11.61
CA ASN A 60 8.39 3.34 12.36
C ASN A 60 8.83 4.44 11.37
N PRO A 61 8.02 5.48 11.15
CA PRO A 61 8.32 6.47 10.11
C PRO A 61 9.51 7.36 10.48
N ALA A 62 10.27 7.76 9.46
CA ALA A 62 11.23 8.84 9.60
C ALA A 62 10.52 10.19 9.89
N HIS A 63 11.26 11.19 10.38
CA HIS A 63 10.75 12.55 10.48
C HIS A 63 10.31 13.08 9.11
N HIS A 64 9.21 13.84 9.07
CA HIS A 64 8.63 14.42 7.84
C HIS A 64 8.22 13.37 6.79
N THR A 65 7.54 12.31 7.24
CA THR A 65 6.95 11.26 6.40
C THR A 65 5.52 11.61 6.00
N MET A 66 5.22 11.50 4.71
CA MET A 66 3.86 11.54 4.17
C MET A 66 3.43 10.15 3.76
N TYR A 67 2.24 9.74 4.17
CA TYR A 67 1.65 8.47 3.76
C TYR A 67 0.69 8.64 2.58
N ILE A 68 0.80 7.74 1.60
CA ILE A 68 -0.17 7.57 0.52
C ILE A 68 -0.82 6.21 0.71
N VAL A 69 -2.08 6.19 1.14
CA VAL A 69 -2.78 4.96 1.47
C VAL A 69 -3.91 4.72 0.48
N GLN A 70 -3.84 3.61 -0.24
CA GLN A 70 -4.94 3.14 -1.07
C GLN A 70 -5.63 1.95 -0.40
N TRP A 71 -6.76 2.25 0.23
CA TRP A 71 -7.63 1.22 0.80
C TRP A 71 -8.27 0.35 -0.29
N THR A 72 -8.68 -0.84 0.11
CA THR A 72 -9.34 -1.84 -0.71
C THR A 72 -10.50 -2.44 0.10
N TYR A 73 -10.67 -3.76 0.11
CA TYR A 73 -11.69 -4.44 0.89
C TYR A 73 -11.41 -4.43 2.40
N PRO A 74 -12.43 -4.22 3.26
CA PRO A 74 -12.28 -4.27 4.72
C PRO A 74 -11.60 -5.54 5.23
N SER A 75 -12.00 -6.70 4.72
CA SER A 75 -11.41 -8.01 4.97
C SER A 75 -11.36 -8.82 3.66
N ARG A 76 -10.47 -9.82 3.60
CA ARG A 76 -10.39 -10.78 2.47
C ARG A 76 -11.10 -12.10 2.80
N PHE A 77 -11.55 -12.28 4.05
CA PHE A 77 -12.41 -13.40 4.45
C PHE A 77 -13.85 -13.03 4.13
N GLY A 78 -14.28 -13.38 2.93
CA GLY A 78 -15.68 -13.28 2.52
C GLY A 78 -16.45 -14.51 3.00
N VAL A 79 -16.90 -14.52 4.25
CA VAL A 79 -18.16 -15.24 4.55
C VAL A 79 -19.25 -14.19 4.40
N ASN A 80 -19.97 -14.24 3.28
CA ASN A 80 -21.27 -13.57 3.18
C ASN A 80 -22.24 -14.41 4.01
N LEU A 81 -22.34 -14.13 5.30
CA LEU A 81 -23.47 -14.59 6.09
C LEU A 81 -24.67 -13.72 5.71
N ASN A 82 -25.29 -14.06 4.57
CA ASN A 82 -26.65 -13.62 4.31
C ASN A 82 -27.54 -14.31 5.35
N PHE A 83 -27.77 -13.64 6.47
CA PHE A 83 -28.90 -13.97 7.32
C PHE A 83 -30.13 -13.40 6.62
N GLU A 84 -30.70 -14.19 5.71
CA GLU A 84 -32.10 -13.99 5.34
C GLU A 84 -32.91 -14.22 6.62
N ILE A 85 -33.59 -13.17 7.09
CA ILE A 85 -34.58 -13.22 8.18
C ILE A 85 -35.93 -13.52 7.56
#